data_AF-A0A1M5KJ74-F1
#
_entry.id   AF-A0A1M5KJ74-F1
#
_cell.length_a   1.000
_cell.length_b   1.000
_cell.length_c   1.000
_cell.angle_alpha   90.00
_cell.angle_beta   90.00
_cell.angle_gamma   90.00
#
_symmetry.space_group_name_H-M   'P 1'
#
loop_
_entity.id
_entity.type
_entity.pdbx_description
1 polymer ?
#
loop_
_entity_poly.entity_id
_entity_poly.type
_entity_poly.pdbx_seq_one_letter_code
_entity_poly.pdbx_strand_id
1 'polypeptide(L)'
;MVAVIDSLIVFVVSALVGGAGIFAGAAVLSDARSYGHAVWTALIGALAWVVVSTLFGWLPILGTALTYLAYLAVIKWRYAGGWLTAAGIALVGWLASTVVLSVLAAAGLGGFSALGVPGA
;
A
#
# COMPACT_ATOMS: atom_id res chain seq x y z
N MET A 1 11.88 -18.37 16.27
CA MET A 1 12.85 -17.35 15.80
C MET A 1 12.83 -17.19 14.28
N VAL A 2 12.89 -18.28 13.49
CA VAL A 2 12.83 -18.23 12.01
C VAL A 2 11.57 -17.52 11.48
N ALA A 3 10.39 -17.86 12.00
CA ALA A 3 9.12 -17.25 11.55
C ALA A 3 9.00 -15.73 11.78
N VAL A 4 9.65 -15.17 12.81
CA VAL A 4 9.59 -13.72 13.11
C VAL A 4 10.46 -12.95 12.11
N ILE A 5 11.63 -13.50 11.78
CA ILE A 5 12.54 -12.91 10.80
C ILE A 5 11.88 -12.93 9.41
N ASP A 6 11.28 -14.06 9.03
CA ASP A 6 10.55 -14.18 7.75
C ASP A 6 9.40 -13.16 7.66
N SER A 7 8.59 -13.04 8.72
CA SER A 7 7.51 -12.05 8.78
C SER A 7 8.01 -10.61 8.67
N LEU A 8 9.14 -10.30 9.30
CA LEU A 8 9.77 -8.99 9.22
C LEU A 8 10.29 -8.70 7.81
N ILE A 9 10.92 -9.69 7.15
CA ILE A 9 11.40 -9.55 5.77
C ILE A 9 10.22 -9.29 4.84
N VAL A 10 9.15 -10.09 4.92
CA VAL A 10 7.95 -9.90 4.10
C VAL A 10 7.34 -8.52 4.34
N PHE A 11 7.26 -8.07 5.59
CA PHE A 11 6.78 -6.73 5.92
C PHE A 11 7.64 -5.63 5.30
N VAL A 12 8.98 -5.69 5.47
CA VAL A 12 9.91 -4.69 4.93
C VAL A 12 9.85 -4.65 3.41
N VAL A 13 9.89 -5.81 2.74
CA VAL A 13 9.79 -5.88 1.28
C VAL A 13 8.44 -5.34 0.81
N SER A 14 7.33 -5.74 1.44
CA SER A 14 6.00 -5.25 1.09
C SER A 14 5.87 -3.73 1.29
N ALA A 15 6.46 -3.18 2.35
CA ALA A 15 6.49 -1.75 2.60
C ALA A 15 7.31 -0.99 1.54
N LEU A 16 8.46 -1.53 1.12
CA LEU A 16 9.28 -0.95 0.05
C LEU A 16 8.57 -1.00 -1.31
N VAL A 17 7.88 -2.10 -1.59
CA VAL A 17 7.06 -2.28 -2.80
C VAL A 17 5.88 -1.31 -2.79
N GLY A 18 5.17 -1.18 -1.66
CA GLY A 18 4.11 -0.19 -1.49
C GLY A 18 4.62 1.24 -1.65
N GLY A 19 5.79 1.55 -1.10
CA GLY A 19 6.47 2.84 -1.29
C GLY A 19 6.83 3.11 -2.76
N ALA A 20 7.29 2.08 -3.49
CA ALA A 20 7.55 2.18 -4.93
C ALA A 20 6.28 2.43 -5.73
N GLY A 21 5.18 1.77 -5.36
CA GLY A 21 3.88 2.03 -5.96
C GLY A 21 3.42 3.48 -5.74
N ILE A 22 3.44 3.96 -4.50
CA ILE A 22 3.07 5.35 -4.18
C ILE A 22 3.98 6.34 -4.92
N PHE A 23 5.28 6.07 -5.00
CA PHE A 23 6.22 6.92 -5.74
C PHE A 23 5.88 7.00 -7.22
N ALA A 24 5.59 5.86 -7.86
CA ALA A 24 5.18 5.81 -9.26
C ALA A 24 3.87 6.60 -9.48
N GLY A 25 2.87 6.41 -8.61
CA GLY A 25 1.62 7.18 -8.69
C GLY A 25 1.82 8.68 -8.48
N ALA A 26 2.62 9.05 -7.50
CA ALA A 26 2.95 10.43 -7.21
C ALA A 26 3.72 11.10 -8.35
N ALA A 27 4.62 10.37 -9.03
CA ALA A 27 5.39 10.89 -10.16
C ALA A 27 4.52 11.22 -11.38
N VAL A 28 3.39 10.51 -11.55
CA VAL A 28 2.46 10.73 -12.67
C VAL A 28 1.40 11.80 -12.33
N LEU A 29 0.95 11.85 -11.08
CA LEU A 29 -0.28 12.56 -10.70
C LEU A 29 -0.06 13.75 -9.76
N SER A 30 1.16 13.99 -9.28
CA SER A 30 1.51 15.08 -8.36
C SER A 30 2.93 15.58 -8.59
N ASP A 31 3.34 16.66 -7.92
CA ASP A 31 4.76 17.03 -7.87
C ASP A 31 5.55 15.93 -7.17
N ALA A 32 6.36 15.21 -7.96
CA ALA A 32 7.14 14.07 -7.51
C ALA A 32 7.98 14.44 -6.28
N ARG A 33 7.68 13.82 -5.14
CA ARG A 33 8.52 13.88 -3.94
C ARG A 33 9.51 12.72 -3.95
N SER A 34 10.54 12.77 -3.11
CA SER A 34 11.55 11.72 -3.04
C SER A 34 10.94 10.34 -2.73
N TYR A 35 11.58 9.27 -3.20
CA TYR A 35 11.18 7.88 -2.89
C TYR A 35 11.04 7.65 -1.37
N GLY A 36 11.93 8.24 -0.56
CA GLY A 36 11.83 8.18 0.90
C GLY A 36 10.52 8.76 1.44
N HIS A 37 10.01 9.85 0.86
CA HIS A 37 8.71 10.42 1.24
C HIS A 37 7.55 9.47 0.93
N ALA A 38 7.64 8.73 -0.18
CA ALA A 38 6.65 7.73 -0.58
C ALA A 38 6.69 6.50 0.34
N VAL A 39 7.87 5.98 0.69
CA VAL A 39 8.02 4.88 1.65
C VAL A 39 7.44 5.25 3.02
N TRP A 40 7.75 6.45 3.53
CA TRP A 40 7.12 6.92 4.77
C TRP A 40 5.61 7.05 4.67
N THR A 41 5.10 7.47 3.50
CA THR A 41 3.65 7.54 3.28
C THR A 41 3.03 6.15 3.25
N ALA A 42 3.70 5.15 2.66
CA ALA A 42 3.26 3.76 2.69
C ALA A 42 3.21 3.22 4.13
N LEU A 43 4.24 3.50 4.95
CA LEU A 43 4.29 3.07 6.35
C LEU A 43 3.18 3.70 7.20
N ILE A 44 2.97 5.02 7.07
CA ILE A 44 1.88 5.72 7.78
C ILE A 44 0.52 5.21 7.29
N GLY A 45 0.38 4.98 5.97
CA GLY A 45 -0.82 4.42 5.37
C GLY A 45 -1.13 3.01 5.88
N ALA A 46 -0.12 2.16 6.00
CA ALA A 46 -0.25 0.82 6.56
C ALA A 46 -0.65 0.86 8.04
N LEU A 47 -0.09 1.79 8.82
CA LEU A 47 -0.48 1.97 10.22
C LEU A 47 -1.95 2.43 10.33
N ALA A 48 -2.35 3.42 9.53
CA ALA A 48 -3.73 3.89 9.48
C ALA A 48 -4.69 2.75 9.05
N TRP A 49 -4.27 1.94 8.08
CA TRP A 49 -5.00 0.76 7.64
C TRP A 49 -5.23 -0.21 8.81
N VAL A 50 -4.17 -0.63 9.49
CA VAL A 50 -4.25 -1.56 10.63
C VAL A 50 -5.14 -1.02 11.74
N VAL A 51 -5.00 0.25 12.09
CA VAL A 51 -5.82 0.88 13.14
C VAL A 51 -7.30 0.86 12.75
N VAL A 52 -7.65 1.32 11.54
CA VAL A 52 -9.04 1.44 11.10
C VAL A 52 -9.66 0.08 10.83
N SER A 53 -8.93 -0.86 10.24
CA SER A 53 -9.42 -2.22 10.02
C SER A 53 -9.66 -2.96 11.34
N THR A 54 -8.84 -2.72 12.36
CA THR A 54 -9.02 -3.32 13.68
C THR A 54 -10.27 -2.77 14.38
N LEU A 55 -10.53 -1.46 14.25
CA LEU A 55 -11.67 -0.80 14.90
C LEU A 55 -13.01 -1.05 14.17
N PHE A 56 -13.00 -1.04 12.84
CA PHE A 56 -14.23 -1.01 12.03
C PHE A 56 -14.37 -2.21 11.08
N GLY A 57 -13.37 -3.08 10.94
CA GLY A 57 -13.37 -4.19 9.98
C GLY A 57 -14.44 -5.26 10.22
N TRP A 58 -15.08 -5.25 11.39
CA TRP A 58 -16.24 -6.10 11.69
C TRP A 58 -17.49 -5.67 10.89
N LEU A 59 -17.54 -4.43 10.39
CA LEU A 59 -18.60 -3.97 9.49
C LEU A 59 -18.27 -4.37 8.05
N PRO A 60 -19.16 -5.09 7.32
CA PRO A 60 -18.82 -5.66 6.01
C PRO A 60 -18.35 -4.62 4.97
N ILE A 61 -19.27 -3.83 4.45
CA ILE A 61 -18.98 -2.82 3.41
C ILE A 61 -18.40 -1.56 4.04
N LEU A 62 -18.91 -1.16 5.21
CA LEU A 62 -18.47 0.07 5.86
C LEU A 62 -17.04 -0.04 6.40
N GLY A 63 -16.65 -1.19 6.96
CA GLY A 63 -15.29 -1.38 7.49
C GLY A 63 -14.24 -1.30 6.40
N THR A 64 -14.48 -1.95 5.26
CA THR A 64 -13.61 -1.89 4.08
C THR A 64 -13.56 -0.48 3.49
N ALA A 65 -14.72 0.18 3.33
CA ALA A 65 -14.78 1.56 2.85
C ALA A 65 -14.04 2.54 3.75
N LEU A 66 -14.24 2.47 5.08
CA LEU A 66 -13.56 3.33 6.05
C LEU A 66 -12.05 3.12 6.05
N THR A 67 -11.60 1.86 5.99
CA THR A 67 -10.18 1.52 5.94
C THR A 67 -9.52 2.10 4.70
N TYR A 68 -10.16 1.96 3.54
CA TYR A 68 -9.66 2.53 2.30
C TYR A 68 -9.68 4.06 2.32
N LEU A 69 -10.74 4.69 2.85
CA LEU A 69 -10.82 6.13 3.02
C LEU A 69 -9.73 6.67 3.95
N ALA A 70 -9.38 5.95 5.01
CA ALA A 70 -8.29 6.31 5.91
C ALA A 70 -6.94 6.29 5.19
N TYR A 71 -6.70 5.26 4.36
CA TYR A 71 -5.52 5.19 3.52
C TYR A 71 -5.44 6.36 2.53
N LEU A 72 -6.54 6.67 1.83
CA LEU A 72 -6.60 7.83 0.93
C LEU A 72 -6.40 9.16 1.66
N ALA A 73 -6.94 9.29 2.88
CA ALA A 73 -6.74 10.48 3.71
C ALA A 73 -5.27 10.70 4.06
N VAL A 74 -4.52 9.63 4.35
CA VAL A 74 -3.06 9.69 4.57
C VAL A 74 -2.34 10.18 3.31
N ILE A 75 -2.63 9.61 2.14
CA ILE A 75 -2.00 10.05 0.87
C ILE A 75 -2.34 11.51 0.60
N LYS A 76 -3.61 11.88 0.71
CA LYS A 76 -4.09 13.26 0.53
C LYS A 76 -3.34 14.23 1.43
N TRP A 77 -3.20 13.90 2.71
CA TRP A 77 -2.49 14.72 3.68
C TRP A 77 -0.99 14.82 3.37
N ARG A 78 -0.35 13.72 2.99
CA ARG A 78 1.10 13.65 2.72
C ARG A 78 1.52 14.31 1.42
N TYR A 79 0.64 14.36 0.42
CA TYR A 79 0.89 14.98 -0.89
C TYR A 79 0.15 16.31 -1.08
N ALA A 80 -0.51 16.83 -0.04
CA ALA A 80 -1.28 18.09 -0.06
C ALA A 80 -2.25 18.22 -1.27
N GLY A 81 -2.77 17.09 -1.75
CA GLY A 81 -3.56 17.00 -2.98
C GLY A 81 -5.07 16.97 -2.76
N GLY A 82 -5.81 16.79 -3.85
CA GLY A 82 -7.24 16.47 -3.81
C GLY A 82 -7.50 14.99 -3.55
N TRP A 83 -8.75 14.64 -3.21
CA TRP A 83 -9.18 13.24 -3.07
C TRP A 83 -9.00 12.43 -4.35
N LEU A 84 -9.25 13.03 -5.50
CA LEU A 84 -9.08 12.37 -6.80
C LEU A 84 -7.59 12.07 -7.08
N THR A 85 -6.70 13.00 -6.76
CA THR A 85 -5.24 12.78 -6.85
C THR A 85 -4.80 11.64 -5.93
N ALA A 86 -5.28 11.62 -4.69
CA ALA A 86 -4.95 10.55 -3.74
C ALA A 86 -5.45 9.17 -4.22
N ALA A 87 -6.68 9.12 -4.75
CA ALA A 87 -7.24 7.90 -5.33
C ALA A 87 -6.44 7.43 -6.56
N GLY A 88 -6.02 8.35 -7.43
CA GLY A 88 -5.17 8.02 -8.57
C GLY A 88 -3.80 7.50 -8.15
N ILE A 89 -3.14 8.14 -7.16
CA ILE A 89 -1.86 7.67 -6.61
C ILE A 89 -2.03 6.27 -6.01
N ALA A 90 -3.10 6.04 -5.24
CA ALA A 90 -3.41 4.74 -4.67
C ALA A 90 -3.62 3.68 -5.75
N LEU A 91 -4.35 4.02 -6.82
CA LEU A 91 -4.63 3.10 -7.93
C LEU A 91 -3.35 2.71 -8.69
N VAL A 92 -2.55 3.71 -9.09
CA VAL A 92 -1.27 3.46 -9.77
C VAL A 92 -0.33 2.67 -8.84
N GLY A 93 -0.30 3.02 -7.56
CA GLY A 93 0.52 2.32 -6.60
C GLY A 93 0.10 0.88 -6.37
N TRP A 94 -1.20 0.60 -6.36
CA TRP A 94 -1.73 -0.75 -6.30
C TRP A 94 -1.34 -1.57 -7.54
N LEU A 95 -1.48 -1.00 -8.74
CA LEU A 95 -1.07 -1.67 -9.99
C LEU A 95 0.44 -1.98 -9.99
N ALA A 96 1.27 -0.98 -9.67
CA ALA A 96 2.71 -1.16 -9.61
C ALA A 96 3.13 -2.21 -8.57
N SER A 97 2.54 -2.16 -7.38
CA SER A 97 2.81 -3.15 -6.32
C SER A 97 2.38 -4.56 -6.75
N THR A 98 1.22 -4.69 -7.40
CA THR A 98 0.71 -5.96 -7.91
C THR A 98 1.67 -6.57 -8.92
N VAL A 99 2.19 -5.77 -9.87
CA VAL A 99 3.19 -6.25 -10.84
C VAL A 99 4.44 -6.74 -10.14
N VAL A 100 4.98 -5.97 -9.18
CA VAL A 100 6.20 -6.35 -8.46
C VAL A 100 6.01 -7.62 -7.65
N LEU A 101 4.92 -7.72 -6.86
CA LEU A 101 4.63 -8.91 -6.06
C LEU A 101 4.41 -10.14 -6.96
N SER A 102 3.77 -9.97 -8.12
CA SER A 102 3.57 -11.06 -9.08
C SER A 102 4.89 -11.56 -9.66
N VAL A 103 5.84 -10.68 -9.96
CA VAL A 103 7.19 -11.05 -10.41
C VAL A 103 7.95 -11.79 -9.30
N LEU A 104 7.86 -11.33 -8.06
CA LEU A 104 8.48 -12.00 -6.91
C LEU A 104 7.89 -13.41 -6.71
N ALA A 105 6.57 -13.54 -6.79
CA ALA A 105 5.88 -14.82 -6.70
C ALA A 105 6.30 -15.77 -7.85
N ALA A 106 6.36 -15.27 -9.09
CA ALA A 106 6.81 -16.04 -10.25
C ALA A 106 8.28 -16.49 -10.15
N ALA A 107 9.11 -15.73 -9.41
CA ALA A 107 10.49 -16.10 -9.09
C ALA A 107 10.62 -17.13 -7.96
N GLY A 108 9.50 -17.68 -7.45
CA GLY A 108 9.49 -18.69 -6.40
C GLY A 108 9.57 -18.14 -4.98
N LEU A 109 9.44 -16.82 -4.80
CA LEU A 109 9.40 -16.18 -3.48
C LEU A 109 7.96 -16.24 -2.93
N GLY A 110 7.51 -17.44 -2.58
CA GLY A 110 6.11 -17.77 -2.23
C GLY A 110 5.51 -17.14 -0.97
N GLY A 111 6.15 -16.13 -0.38
CA GLY A 111 5.62 -15.35 0.74
C GLY A 111 4.85 -14.10 0.32
N PHE A 112 4.87 -13.75 -0.96
CA PHE A 112 4.24 -12.54 -1.48
C PHE A 112 2.96 -12.90 -2.24
N SER A 113 1.80 -12.67 -1.64
CA SER A 113 0.51 -12.76 -2.35
C SER A 113 0.11 -11.37 -2.87
N ALA A 114 -0.35 -11.32 -4.13
CA ALA A 114 -0.99 -10.12 -4.66
C ALA A 114 -2.38 -9.95 -4.01
N LEU A 115 -2.42 -9.33 -2.83
CA LEU A 115 -3.66 -9.09 -2.10
C LEU A 115 -4.64 -8.29 -2.99
N GLY A 116 -5.77 -8.92 -3.33
CA GLY A 116 -6.84 -8.31 -4.14
C GLY A 116 -6.89 -8.71 -5.62
N VAL A 117 -6.04 -9.64 -6.09
CA VAL A 117 -6.18 -10.26 -7.41
C VAL A 117 -6.91 -11.60 -7.28
N PRO A 118 -8.13 -11.75 -7.82
CA PRO A 118 -8.81 -13.04 -7.84
C PRO A 118 -8.02 -14.06 -8.70
N GLY A 119 -7.63 -15.19 -8.11
CA GLY A 119 -6.98 -16.30 -8.81
C GLY A 119 -5.45 -16.29 -8.83
N ALA A 120 -4.81 -15.45 -8.00
CA ALA A 120 -3.37 -15.53 -7.72
C ALA A 120 -3.07 -16.54 -6.60
#